data_AF-A0A4Q7R855-F1
#
_entry.id   AF-A0A4Q7R855-F1
#
_cell.length_a   1.000
_cell.length_b   1.000
_cell.length_c   1.000
_cell.angle_alpha   90.00
_cell.angle_beta   90.00
_cell.angle_gamma   90.00
#
_symmetry.space_group_name_H-M   'P 1'
#
loop_
_entity.id
_entity.type
_entity.pdbx_description
1 polymer ?
#
loop_
_entity_poly.entity_id
_entity_poly.type
_entity_poly.pdbx_seq_one_letter_code
_entity_poly.pdbx_strand_id
1 'polypeptide(L)'
;MSKTSIRVAHVAVPGTLSVLKLKTFLRSALAGEAAAGTEGEILLVKVLVPEPLGLKAGEAFFNKTLQQIVDKTPRVKRVSVEFVAGEITPEAIAASEARIRKELDAYGHLLQEPEDDAAR
;
A
#
# COMPACT_ATOMS: atom_id res chain seq x y z
N MET A 1 18.65 -20.10 -0.57
CA MET A 1 18.71 -18.74 -0.03
C MET A 1 17.89 -17.84 -0.94
N SER A 2 16.57 -17.84 -0.77
CA SER A 2 15.67 -17.05 -1.61
C SER A 2 15.54 -15.67 -0.98
N LYS A 3 16.10 -14.64 -1.62
CA LYS A 3 15.87 -13.24 -1.21
C LYS A 3 14.36 -13.02 -1.13
N THR A 4 13.85 -12.71 0.05
CA THR A 4 12.47 -12.25 0.25
C THR A 4 12.22 -11.09 -0.71
N SER A 5 11.38 -11.34 -1.71
CA SER A 5 11.14 -10.40 -2.79
C SER A 5 10.12 -9.36 -2.34
N ILE A 6 10.47 -8.08 -2.44
CA ILE A 6 9.59 -6.97 -2.08
C ILE A 6 8.81 -6.55 -3.34
N ARG A 7 7.49 -6.66 -3.28
CA ARG A 7 6.59 -6.19 -4.34
C ARG A 7 5.90 -4.91 -3.88
N VAL A 8 5.90 -3.91 -4.75
CA VAL A 8 5.16 -2.67 -4.54
C VAL A 8 3.94 -2.66 -5.45
N ALA A 9 2.78 -2.40 -4.88
CA ALA A 9 1.56 -2.16 -5.64
C ALA A 9 1.07 -0.71 -5.43
N HIS A 10 0.53 -0.11 -6.48
CA HIS A 10 -0.06 1.22 -6.45
C HIS A 10 -1.57 1.12 -6.67
N VAL A 11 -2.34 1.73 -5.77
CA VAL A 11 -3.81 1.79 -5.87
C VAL A 11 -4.21 3.25 -6.03
N ALA A 12 -4.70 3.60 -7.22
CA ALA A 12 -5.26 4.92 -7.49
C ALA A 12 -6.74 4.96 -7.11
N VAL A 13 -7.11 5.85 -6.17
CA VAL A 13 -8.51 6.06 -5.79
C VAL A 13 -9.18 7.05 -6.75
N PRO A 14 -10.30 6.68 -7.40
CA PRO A 14 -11.04 7.62 -8.24
C PRO A 14 -11.54 8.84 -7.45
N GLY A 15 -11.34 10.06 -7.96
CA GLY A 15 -11.77 11.29 -7.29
C GLY A 15 -13.28 11.48 -7.21
N THR A 16 -14.03 10.77 -8.06
CA THR A 16 -15.50 10.73 -8.07
C THR A 16 -16.09 9.76 -7.05
N LEU A 17 -15.23 9.01 -6.34
CA LEU A 17 -15.68 8.03 -5.38
C LEU A 17 -16.21 8.70 -4.10
N SER A 18 -17.30 8.18 -3.55
CA SER A 18 -17.81 8.66 -2.27
C SER A 18 -17.08 8.01 -1.10
N VAL A 19 -17.04 8.69 0.05
CA VAL A 19 -16.44 8.16 1.30
C VAL A 19 -17.04 6.81 1.69
N LEU A 20 -18.35 6.63 1.49
CA LEU A 20 -19.04 5.36 1.78
C LEU A 20 -18.54 4.20 0.90
N LYS A 21 -18.26 4.48 -0.39
CA LYS A 21 -17.76 3.48 -1.34
C LYS A 21 -16.25 3.26 -1.20
N LEU A 22 -15.52 4.20 -0.60
CA LEU A 22 -14.07 4.17 -0.44
C LEU A 22 -13.59 2.94 0.32
N LYS A 23 -14.28 2.58 1.40
CA LYS A 23 -13.94 1.38 2.18
C LYS A 23 -14.02 0.11 1.34
N THR A 24 -15.10 -0.05 0.58
CA THR A 24 -15.32 -1.24 -0.26
C THR A 24 -14.31 -1.28 -1.39
N PHE A 25 -14.06 -0.14 -2.04
CA PHE A 25 -13.04 -0.01 -3.09
C PHE A 25 -11.65 -0.43 -2.59
N LEU A 26 -11.19 0.15 -1.47
CA LEU A 26 -9.88 -0.17 -0.90
C LEU A 26 -9.75 -1.64 -0.52
N ARG A 27 -10.79 -2.23 0.07
CA ARG A 27 -10.80 -3.65 0.41
C ARG A 27 -10.64 -4.53 -0.84
N SER A 28 -11.41 -4.26 -1.89
CA SER A 28 -11.35 -5.03 -3.13
C SER A 28 -10.01 -4.86 -3.85
N ALA A 29 -9.50 -3.62 -3.95
CA ALA A 29 -8.22 -3.34 -4.58
C ALA A 29 -7.06 -4.03 -3.84
N LEU A 30 -7.00 -3.90 -2.51
CA LEU A 30 -5.94 -4.51 -1.70
C LEU A 30 -6.00 -6.03 -1.70
N ALA A 31 -7.20 -6.62 -1.69
CA ALA A 31 -7.35 -8.07 -1.83
C ALA A 31 -6.89 -8.57 -3.21
N GLY A 32 -7.20 -7.82 -4.28
CA GLY A 32 -6.72 -8.11 -5.63
C GLY A 32 -5.19 -8.10 -5.71
N GLU A 33 -4.54 -7.09 -5.14
CA GLU A 33 -3.08 -7.00 -5.12
C GLU A 33 -2.44 -8.13 -4.30
N ALA A 34 -3.02 -8.48 -3.16
CA ALA A 34 -2.55 -9.57 -2.32
C ALA A 34 -2.68 -10.95 -3.01
N ALA A 35 -3.72 -11.14 -3.81
CA ALA A 35 -3.94 -12.37 -4.57
C ALA A 35 -2.97 -12.53 -5.75
N ALA A 36 -2.48 -11.42 -6.33
CA ALA A 36 -1.57 -11.43 -7.47
C ALA A 36 -0.09 -11.73 -7.10
N GLY A 37 0.24 -11.76 -5.80
CA GLY A 37 1.62 -12.02 -5.33
C GLY A 37 1.96 -13.51 -5.17
N THR A 38 3.27 -13.81 -5.17
CA THR A 38 3.78 -15.16 -4.88
C THR A 38 3.93 -15.40 -3.38
N GLU A 39 3.96 -16.67 -2.95
CA GLU A 39 4.16 -17.01 -1.53
C GLU A 39 5.57 -16.58 -1.07
N GLY A 40 5.63 -15.88 0.07
CA GLY A 40 6.88 -15.38 0.64
C GLY A 40 7.29 -13.97 0.18
N GLU A 41 6.50 -13.29 -0.64
CA GLU A 41 6.73 -11.88 -0.98
C GLU A 41 6.22 -10.93 0.12
N ILE A 42 6.97 -9.85 0.34
CA ILE A 42 6.51 -8.70 1.15
C ILE A 42 5.76 -7.77 0.22
N LEU A 43 4.44 -7.64 0.42
CA LEU A 43 3.62 -6.68 -0.32
C LEU A 43 3.55 -5.34 0.42
N LEU A 44 4.05 -4.31 -0.23
CA LEU A 44 3.89 -2.91 0.17
C LEU A 44 2.87 -2.26 -0.75
N VAL A 45 1.81 -1.68 -0.19
CA VAL A 45 0.80 -0.99 -0.99
C VAL A 45 0.84 0.50 -0.76
N LYS A 46 0.90 1.26 -1.86
CA LYS A 46 0.80 2.70 -1.89
C LYS A 46 -0.56 3.11 -2.42
N VAL A 47 -1.37 3.72 -1.57
CA VAL A 47 -2.72 4.18 -1.93
C VAL A 47 -2.65 5.67 -2.23
N LEU A 48 -2.86 6.04 -3.49
CA LEU A 48 -2.97 7.42 -3.92
C LEU A 48 -4.43 7.86 -3.78
N VAL A 49 -4.66 8.98 -3.08
CA VAL A 49 -5.99 9.49 -2.78
C VAL A 49 -6.08 10.96 -3.17
N PRO A 50 -7.11 11.38 -3.92
CA PRO A 50 -7.33 12.80 -4.19
C PRO A 50 -7.56 13.57 -2.89
N GLU A 51 -6.83 14.66 -2.68
CA GLU A 51 -6.89 15.48 -1.46
C GLU A 51 -8.33 15.83 -1.02
N PRO A 52 -9.24 16.29 -1.90
CA PRO A 52 -10.60 16.62 -1.49
C PRO A 52 -11.37 15.42 -0.92
N LEU A 53 -11.11 14.23 -1.44
CA LEU A 53 -11.71 12.99 -0.93
C LEU A 53 -11.06 12.58 0.39
N GLY A 54 -9.73 12.72 0.47
CA GLY A 54 -8.94 12.49 1.68
C GLY A 54 -9.44 13.30 2.87
N LEU A 55 -9.62 14.62 2.66
CA LEU A 55 -10.15 15.54 3.66
C LEU A 55 -11.58 15.20 4.08
N LYS A 56 -12.45 14.83 3.13
CA LYS A 56 -13.83 14.43 3.43
C LYS A 56 -13.91 13.13 4.25
N ALA A 57 -13.05 12.16 3.95
CA ALA A 57 -13.02 10.89 4.68
C ALA A 57 -12.37 11.05 6.07
N GLY A 58 -11.34 11.90 6.17
CA GLY A 58 -10.58 12.14 7.38
C GLY A 58 -9.52 11.07 7.64
N GLU A 59 -8.44 11.45 8.30
CA GLU A 59 -7.28 10.58 8.57
C GLU A 59 -7.67 9.32 9.39
N ALA A 60 -8.51 9.49 10.41
CA ALA A 60 -8.97 8.40 11.26
C ALA A 60 -9.71 7.30 10.47
N PHE A 61 -10.43 7.67 9.40
CA PHE A 61 -11.08 6.70 8.52
C PHE A 61 -10.06 5.82 7.80
N PHE A 62 -9.00 6.43 7.24
CA PHE A 62 -7.95 5.70 6.54
C PHE A 62 -7.17 4.81 7.51
N ASN A 63 -6.73 5.35 8.64
CA ASN A 63 -5.99 4.59 9.65
C ASN A 63 -6.79 3.35 10.07
N LYS A 64 -8.07 3.51 10.42
CA LYS A 64 -8.93 2.39 10.80
C LYS A 64 -9.19 1.42 9.66
N THR A 65 -9.48 1.92 8.46
CA THR A 65 -9.84 1.08 7.31
C THR A 65 -8.65 0.26 6.83
N LEU A 66 -7.47 0.88 6.73
CA LEU A 66 -6.26 0.22 6.29
C LEU A 66 -5.75 -0.78 7.32
N GLN A 67 -5.78 -0.43 8.61
CA GLN A 67 -5.45 -1.39 9.68
C GLN A 67 -6.34 -2.63 9.59
N GLN A 68 -7.66 -2.44 9.48
CA GLN A 68 -8.61 -3.55 9.33
C GLN A 68 -8.35 -4.43 8.09
N ILE A 69 -7.72 -3.89 7.05
CA ILE A 69 -7.42 -4.64 5.83
C ILE A 69 -6.09 -5.39 5.98
N VAL A 70 -5.07 -4.75 6.56
CA VAL A 70 -3.79 -5.39 6.92
C VAL A 70 -4.02 -6.58 7.85
N ASP A 71 -4.79 -6.39 8.92
CA ASP A 71 -5.10 -7.44 9.90
C ASP A 71 -5.78 -8.66 9.27
N LYS A 72 -6.55 -8.44 8.21
CA LYS A 72 -7.31 -9.49 7.50
C LYS A 72 -6.60 -10.07 6.30
N THR A 73 -5.49 -9.44 5.89
CA THR A 73 -4.77 -9.79 4.67
C THR A 73 -3.30 -9.99 5.03
N PRO A 74 -2.92 -11.18 5.55
CA PRO A 74 -1.58 -11.41 6.10
C PRO A 74 -0.42 -11.15 5.12
N ARG A 75 -0.72 -11.20 3.82
CA ARG A 75 0.25 -10.91 2.75
C ARG A 75 0.57 -9.42 2.62
N VAL A 76 -0.34 -8.53 3.02
CA VAL A 76 -0.13 -7.08 3.00
C VAL A 76 0.64 -6.70 4.27
N LYS A 77 1.95 -6.52 4.15
CA LYS A 77 2.83 -6.21 5.28
C LYS A 77 2.82 -4.72 5.65
N ARG A 78 2.63 -3.84 4.66
CA ARG A 78 2.55 -2.39 4.89
C ARG A 78 1.64 -1.72 3.87
N VAL A 79 0.81 -0.80 4.36
CA VAL A 79 0.04 0.10 3.50
C VAL A 79 0.39 1.53 3.89
N SER A 80 0.58 2.38 2.89
CA SER A 80 0.78 3.82 3.10
C SER A 80 -0.13 4.61 2.17
N VAL A 81 -0.66 5.71 2.69
CA VAL A 81 -1.52 6.63 1.93
C VAL A 81 -0.68 7.81 1.48
N GLU A 82 -0.95 8.28 0.28
CA GLU A 82 -0.42 9.51 -0.25
C GLU A 82 -1.58 10.34 -0.80
N PHE A 83 -1.70 11.56 -0.30
CA PHE A 83 -2.67 12.51 -0.80
C PHE A 83 -2.11 13.25 -2.01
N VAL A 84 -2.87 13.27 -3.09
CA VAL A 84 -2.49 13.90 -4.36
C VAL A 84 -3.42 15.08 -4.60
N ALA A 85 -2.84 16.24 -4.88
CA ALA A 85 -3.60 17.42 -5.29
C ALA A 85 -4.24 17.17 -6.67
N GLY A 86 -5.56 17.23 -6.74
CA GLY A 86 -6.31 17.02 -7.99
C GLY A 86 -6.56 15.56 -8.35
N GLU A 87 -6.68 15.27 -9.64
CA GLU A 87 -6.89 13.91 -10.15
C GLU A 87 -5.59 13.09 -10.11
N ILE A 88 -5.72 11.78 -9.89
CA ILE A 88 -4.55 10.88 -9.93
C ILE A 88 -4.24 10.58 -11.39
N THR A 89 -3.19 11.21 -11.89
CA THR A 89 -2.69 11.00 -13.25
C THR A 89 -1.60 9.91 -13.27
N PRO A 90 -1.28 9.34 -14.45
CA PRO A 90 -0.16 8.42 -14.59
C PRO A 90 1.18 9.00 -14.12
N GLU A 91 1.39 10.31 -14.28
CA GLU A 91 2.60 11.00 -13.82
C GLU A 91 2.68 11.02 -12.28
N ALA A 92 1.55 11.18 -11.59
CA ALA A 92 1.50 11.11 -10.13
C ALA A 92 1.85 9.71 -9.63
N ILE A 93 1.39 8.66 -10.33
CA ILE A 93 1.73 7.27 -10.05
C ILE A 93 3.24 7.05 -10.26
N ALA A 94 3.79 7.46 -11.40
CA ALA A 94 5.22 7.32 -11.70
C ALA A 94 6.11 8.09 -10.71
N ALA A 95 5.68 9.27 -10.26
CA ALA A 95 6.39 10.05 -9.24
C ALA A 95 6.37 9.34 -7.87
N SER A 96 5.24 8.73 -7.50
CA SER A 96 5.13 7.94 -6.28
C SER A 96 6.00 6.68 -6.35
N GLU A 97 6.00 5.98 -7.49
CA GLU A 97 6.87 4.84 -7.78
C GLU A 97 8.35 5.19 -7.62
N ALA A 98 8.78 6.32 -8.18
CA ALA A 98 10.17 6.77 -8.07
C ALA A 98 10.57 7.10 -6.63
N ARG A 99 9.64 7.64 -5.81
CA ARG A 99 9.88 7.87 -4.37
C ARG A 99 10.01 6.56 -3.61
N ILE A 100 9.05 5.65 -3.80
CA ILE A 100 9.06 4.34 -3.13
C ILE A 100 10.30 3.54 -3.52
N ARG A 101 10.73 3.58 -4.80
CA ARG A 101 11.94 2.88 -5.24
C ARG A 101 13.18 3.36 -4.49
N LYS A 102 13.32 4.68 -4.33
CA LYS A 102 14.41 5.26 -3.53
C LYS A 102 14.33 4.86 -2.05
N GLU A 103 13.13 4.84 -1.47
CA GLU A 103 12.93 4.36 -0.09
C GLU A 103 13.29 2.89 0.06
N LEU A 104 12.96 2.05 -0.92
CA LEU A 104 13.32 0.63 -0.91
C LEU A 104 14.81 0.39 -1.11
N ASP A 105 15.45 1.14 -1.99
CA ASP A 105 16.89 1.05 -2.18
C ASP A 105 17.63 1.49 -0.89
N ALA A 106 17.10 2.50 -0.18
CA ALA A 106 17.68 3.00 1.06
C ALA A 106 17.37 2.13 2.29
N TYR A 107 16.13 1.64 2.42
CA TYR A 107 15.60 1.05 3.66
C TYR A 107 14.95 -0.33 3.48
N GLY A 108 14.87 -0.85 2.26
CA GLY A 108 14.23 -2.15 1.99
C GLY A 108 14.90 -3.33 2.71
N HIS A 109 16.19 -3.20 3.03
CA HIS A 109 16.93 -4.17 3.84
C HIS A 109 16.38 -4.30 5.28
N LEU A 110 15.73 -3.25 5.82
CA LEU A 110 15.10 -3.27 7.15
C LEU A 110 13.74 -3.99 7.14
N LEU A 111 13.15 -4.20 5.97
CA LEU A 111 11.88 -4.90 5.83
C LEU A 111 12.07 -6.41 5.72
N GLN A 112 13.29 -6.87 5.44
CA GLN A 112 13.66 -8.27 5.55
C GLN A 112 13.78 -8.57 7.05
N GLU A 113 12.80 -9.29 7.60
CA GLU A 113 12.93 -9.82 8.96
C GLU A 113 14.27 -10.57 9.05
N PRO A 114 15.09 -10.36 10.09
CA PRO A 114 16.28 -11.16 10.27
C PRO A 114 15.83 -12.62 10.32
N GLU A 115 16.31 -13.44 9.39
CA GLU A 115 16.19 -14.89 9.49
C GLU A 115 16.72 -15.24 10.89
N ASP A 116 15.88 -15.89 11.69
CA ASP A 116 16.15 -16.34 13.04
C ASP A 116 17.61 -16.79 13.16
N ASP A 117 18.46 -15.94 13.76
CA ASP A 117 19.70 -16.39 14.37
C ASP A 117 19.31 -17.09 15.68
N ALA A 118 18.62 -18.21 15.53
CA ALA A 118 18.46 -19.25 16.53
C ALA A 118 19.05 -20.52 15.92
N ALA A 119 20.36 -20.44 15.69
CA ALA A 119 21.21 -21.60 15.63
C ALA A 119 21.11 -22.38 16.96
N ARG A 120 20.74 -23.66 16.84
CA ARG A 120 20.94 -24.78 17.79
C ARG A 120 19.93 -24.97 18.91
#